data_AF-X0T405-F1
#
_entry.id   AF-X0T405-F1
#
_cell.length_a   1.000
_cell.length_b   1.000
_cell.length_c   1.000
_cell.angle_alpha   90.00
_cell.angle_beta   90.00
_cell.angle_gamma   90.00
#
_symmetry.space_group_name_H-M   'P 1'
#
loop_
_entity.id
_entity.type
_entity.pdbx_description
1 polymer ?
#
loop_
_entity_poly.entity_id
_entity_poly.type
_entity_poly.pdbx_seq_one_letter_code
_entity_poly.pdbx_strand_id
1 'polypeptide(L)'
;PVPNDGGQRDRMSSEITAFDENKHYVYIAGDATKSYHKDKCSLALRQFVFLPPDHFVIFDRVTSTKSEYEKTWLLHTATEPEITDNEFTTYQENGRLVCRTVFPETNKLIKIGGPGKQFWSGGKNWPMPTLSPEDWNYRRRSSIQSDTHDLYGQWRVEVNPVESNTDDAFLHLIQVGNHNLQSMVQSEAVKTDDMMGVRFSYGSKEYTIIFSAKGEPGGRISINQDDQTVLDEEFTKTVKPQSGLF
;
A
#
# COMPACT_ATOMS: atom_id res chain seq x y z
N PRO A 1 23.51 14.25 -7.77
CA PRO A 1 22.05 14.02 -7.59
C PRO A 1 21.79 13.19 -6.34
N VAL A 2 20.83 13.57 -5.50
CA VAL A 2 20.26 12.64 -4.52
C VAL A 2 19.59 11.55 -5.35
N PRO A 3 20.01 10.27 -5.26
CA PRO A 3 19.28 9.23 -5.95
C PRO A 3 17.88 9.16 -5.37
N ASN A 4 16.89 9.22 -6.25
CA ASN A 4 15.49 9.16 -5.87
C ASN A 4 14.84 7.83 -6.24
N ASP A 5 15.60 6.88 -6.83
CA ASP A 5 15.09 5.63 -7.44
C ASP A 5 13.85 5.85 -8.33
N GLY A 6 13.78 7.02 -8.96
CA GLY A 6 12.64 7.43 -9.78
C GLY A 6 11.35 7.69 -8.98
N GLY A 7 11.44 7.98 -7.69
CA GLY A 7 10.36 8.43 -6.82
C GLY A 7 9.82 9.82 -7.19
N GLN A 8 9.03 10.39 -6.29
CA GLN A 8 8.34 11.67 -6.53
C GLN A 8 9.33 12.79 -6.88
N ARG A 9 9.00 13.56 -7.93
CA ARG A 9 9.65 14.82 -8.30
C ARG A 9 9.04 15.99 -7.53
N ASP A 10 7.72 16.00 -7.35
CA ASP A 10 6.97 17.03 -6.65
C ASP A 10 6.12 16.41 -5.54
N ARG A 11 6.37 16.84 -4.31
CA ARG A 11 5.76 16.27 -3.10
C ARG A 11 4.37 16.83 -2.79
N MET A 12 3.95 17.88 -3.48
CA MET A 12 2.71 18.63 -3.17
C MET A 12 1.69 18.61 -4.31
N SER A 13 1.98 17.89 -5.39
CA SER A 13 1.16 17.87 -6.60
C SER A 13 0.13 16.73 -6.66
N SER A 14 -0.05 15.95 -5.59
CA SER A 14 -1.09 14.92 -5.50
C SER A 14 -2.43 15.51 -5.03
N GLU A 15 -3.54 14.91 -5.47
CA GLU A 15 -4.89 15.33 -5.08
C GLU A 15 -5.75 14.14 -4.66
N ILE A 16 -6.63 14.37 -3.66
CA ILE A 16 -7.70 13.42 -3.33
C ILE A 16 -8.86 13.69 -4.29
N THR A 17 -9.23 12.69 -5.08
CA THR A 17 -10.27 12.81 -6.12
C THR A 17 -11.63 12.29 -5.63
N ALA A 18 -11.62 11.38 -4.66
CA ALA A 18 -12.83 10.88 -4.03
C ALA A 18 -12.58 10.50 -2.57
N PHE A 19 -13.57 10.71 -1.71
CA PHE A 19 -13.52 10.34 -0.30
C PHE A 19 -14.93 10.13 0.24
N ASP A 20 -15.19 8.99 0.87
CA ASP A 20 -16.37 8.77 1.70
C ASP A 20 -16.03 7.91 2.92
N GLU A 21 -16.87 8.03 3.95
CA GLU A 21 -16.79 7.22 5.16
C GLU A 21 -18.19 6.96 5.70
N ASN A 22 -18.41 5.75 6.16
CA ASN A 22 -19.61 5.36 6.90
C ASN A 22 -19.26 4.26 7.91
N LYS A 23 -20.27 3.68 8.54
CA LYS A 23 -20.08 2.63 9.56
C LYS A 23 -19.50 1.32 9.02
N HIS A 24 -19.51 1.11 7.70
CA HIS A 24 -19.08 -0.12 7.04
C HIS A 24 -17.70 -0.03 6.41
N TYR A 25 -17.33 1.14 5.89
CA TYR A 25 -16.04 1.34 5.24
C TYR A 25 -15.62 2.82 5.22
N VAL A 26 -14.34 3.03 4.95
CA VAL A 26 -13.77 4.31 4.51
C VAL A 26 -13.17 4.09 3.12
N TYR A 27 -13.52 4.93 2.15
CA TYR A 27 -12.99 4.88 0.79
C TYR A 27 -12.28 6.18 0.46
N ILE A 28 -11.11 6.07 -0.15
CA ILE A 28 -10.31 7.21 -0.62
C ILE A 28 -9.74 6.88 -1.99
N ALA A 29 -9.82 7.82 -2.92
CA ALA A 29 -9.05 7.79 -4.17
C ALA A 29 -8.12 9.01 -4.22
N GLY A 30 -6.86 8.77 -4.56
CA GLY A 30 -5.84 9.80 -4.73
C GLY A 30 -5.12 9.66 -6.06
N ASP A 31 -4.94 10.77 -6.76
CA ASP A 31 -4.14 10.89 -7.96
C ASP A 31 -2.81 11.57 -7.63
N ALA A 32 -1.71 10.82 -7.75
CA ALA A 32 -0.35 11.29 -7.54
C ALA A 32 0.43 11.45 -8.86
N THR A 33 -0.24 11.41 -10.02
CA THR A 33 0.41 11.44 -11.34
C THR A 33 1.33 12.65 -11.48
N LYS A 34 0.85 13.84 -11.10
CA LYS A 34 1.63 15.09 -11.15
C LYS A 34 2.79 15.13 -10.15
N SER A 35 2.83 14.24 -9.16
CA SER A 35 3.98 14.10 -8.26
C SER A 35 5.19 13.44 -8.94
N TYR A 36 5.00 12.74 -10.06
CA TYR A 36 6.09 12.09 -10.79
C TYR A 36 6.53 12.91 -12.01
N HIS A 37 7.73 12.61 -12.52
CA HIS A 37 8.19 13.23 -13.76
C HIS A 37 7.33 12.76 -14.94
N LYS A 38 6.79 13.69 -15.73
CA LYS A 38 5.92 13.39 -16.90
C LYS A 38 6.54 12.45 -17.93
N ASP A 39 7.88 12.48 -18.07
CA ASP A 39 8.61 11.59 -19.00
C ASP A 39 8.77 10.16 -18.46
N LYS A 40 8.35 9.89 -17.22
CA LYS A 40 8.37 8.56 -16.57
C LYS A 40 6.97 8.01 -16.33
N CYS A 41 6.05 8.83 -15.85
CA CYS A 41 4.76 8.42 -15.33
C CYS A 41 3.63 9.16 -16.05
N SER A 42 2.70 8.39 -16.61
CA SER A 42 1.47 8.88 -17.25
C SER A 42 0.24 8.72 -16.34
N LEU A 43 0.30 7.82 -15.35
CA LEU A 43 -0.75 7.64 -14.34
C LEU A 43 -0.14 7.06 -13.06
N ALA A 44 -0.49 7.61 -11.90
CA ALA A 44 -0.22 7.03 -10.59
C ALA A 44 -1.44 7.27 -9.68
N LEU A 45 -2.40 6.35 -9.76
CA LEU A 45 -3.66 6.42 -9.02
C LEU A 45 -3.69 5.34 -7.93
N ARG A 46 -4.13 5.71 -6.73
CA ARG A 46 -4.40 4.78 -5.62
C ARG A 46 -5.84 4.91 -5.15
N GLN A 47 -6.53 3.78 -5.06
CA GLN A 47 -7.81 3.62 -4.38
C GLN A 47 -7.59 2.77 -3.13
N PHE A 48 -8.17 3.20 -2.02
CA PHE A 48 -7.96 2.62 -0.70
C PHE A 48 -9.31 2.42 -0.04
N VAL A 49 -9.60 1.21 0.42
CA VAL A 49 -10.79 0.88 1.20
C VAL A 49 -10.35 0.31 2.53
N PHE A 50 -10.70 0.98 3.63
CA PHE A 50 -10.60 0.42 4.96
C PHE A 50 -11.95 -0.17 5.38
N LEU A 51 -11.93 -1.40 5.86
CA LEU A 51 -13.07 -2.14 6.36
C LEU A 51 -12.83 -2.38 7.85
N PRO A 52 -13.45 -1.55 8.72
CA PRO A 52 -13.26 -1.67 10.15
C PRO A 52 -13.60 -3.08 10.66
N PRO A 53 -12.82 -3.62 11.61
CA PRO A 53 -11.69 -2.96 12.26
C PRO A 53 -10.32 -3.20 11.60
N ASP A 54 -10.20 -4.19 10.71
CA ASP A 54 -8.92 -4.90 10.54
C ASP A 54 -8.45 -5.07 9.09
N HIS A 55 -9.26 -4.70 8.09
CA HIS A 55 -8.95 -5.04 6.70
C HIS A 55 -8.77 -3.80 5.82
N PHE A 56 -7.80 -3.86 4.92
CA PHE A 56 -7.60 -2.85 3.90
C PHE A 56 -7.54 -3.50 2.52
N VAL A 57 -8.18 -2.88 1.55
CA VAL A 57 -8.03 -3.21 0.13
C VAL A 57 -7.41 -2.02 -0.55
N ILE A 58 -6.23 -2.20 -1.13
CA ILE A 58 -5.50 -1.15 -1.85
C ILE A 58 -5.43 -1.55 -3.31
N PHE A 59 -5.92 -0.69 -4.19
CA PHE A 59 -5.86 -0.86 -5.63
C PHE A 59 -5.13 0.31 -6.28
N ASP A 60 -4.04 0.01 -6.97
CA ASP A 60 -3.25 0.98 -7.69
C ASP A 60 -3.32 0.73 -9.19
N ARG A 61 -3.44 1.81 -9.97
CA ARG A 61 -3.21 1.78 -11.42
C ARG A 61 -2.03 2.69 -11.71
N VAL A 62 -1.03 2.12 -12.36
CA VAL A 62 0.21 2.83 -12.65
C VAL A 62 0.57 2.65 -14.12
N THR A 63 0.68 3.76 -14.83
CA THR A 63 1.11 3.79 -16.24
C THR A 63 2.44 4.50 -16.33
N SER A 64 3.46 3.79 -16.81
CA SER A 64 4.75 4.38 -17.19
C SER A 64 4.74 4.78 -18.67
N THR A 65 5.59 5.74 -19.03
CA THR A 65 5.79 6.17 -20.42
C THR A 65 6.56 5.15 -21.26
N LYS A 66 7.22 4.19 -20.61
CA LYS A 66 8.01 3.13 -21.21
C LYS A 66 7.85 1.84 -20.43
N SER A 67 7.81 0.69 -21.11
CA SER A 67 7.58 -0.59 -20.47
C SER A 67 8.78 -1.08 -19.64
N GLU A 68 10.00 -0.65 -19.97
CA GLU A 68 11.21 -0.98 -19.21
C GLU A 68 11.33 -0.22 -17.87
N TYR A 69 10.47 0.76 -17.62
CA TYR A 69 10.43 1.40 -16.31
C TYR A 69 9.71 0.51 -15.31
N GLU A 70 10.52 -0.19 -14.52
CA GLU A 70 10.05 -1.05 -13.43
C GLU A 70 9.14 -0.26 -12.48
N LYS A 71 8.01 -0.89 -12.16
CA LYS A 71 7.05 -0.41 -11.18
C LYS A 71 7.16 -1.29 -9.96
N THR A 72 7.26 -0.65 -8.81
CA THR A 72 7.46 -1.32 -7.54
C THR A 72 6.43 -0.79 -6.55
N TRP A 73 5.59 -1.69 -6.03
CA TRP A 73 4.78 -1.41 -4.85
C TRP A 73 5.58 -1.73 -3.59
N LEU A 74 5.49 -0.87 -2.57
CA LEU A 74 6.33 -0.95 -1.38
C LEU A 74 5.48 -0.97 -0.10
N LEU A 75 5.83 -1.85 0.85
CA LEU A 75 5.41 -1.75 2.24
C LEU A 75 6.61 -1.86 3.17
N HIS A 76 6.85 -0.82 3.97
CA HIS A 76 7.88 -0.82 5.00
C HIS A 76 7.42 -1.59 6.23
N THR A 77 8.36 -2.30 6.86
CA THR A 77 8.13 -3.17 8.02
C THR A 77 9.24 -2.95 9.05
N ALA A 78 8.87 -3.07 10.33
CA ALA A 78 9.77 -2.84 11.45
C ALA A 78 10.73 -4.04 11.66
N THR A 79 10.20 -5.26 11.49
CA THR A 79 10.93 -6.52 11.59
C THR A 79 11.03 -7.20 10.23
N GLU A 80 11.88 -8.21 10.10
CA GLU A 80 12.03 -8.96 8.86
C GLU A 80 10.71 -9.66 8.50
N PRO A 81 10.12 -9.41 7.31
CA PRO A 81 8.91 -10.09 6.91
C PRO A 81 9.17 -11.54 6.50
N GLU A 82 8.23 -12.41 6.83
CA GLU A 82 8.16 -13.79 6.33
C GLU A 82 7.33 -13.80 5.05
N ILE A 83 7.90 -14.31 3.95
CA ILE A 83 7.23 -14.38 2.64
C ILE A 83 6.85 -15.85 2.39
N THR A 84 5.60 -16.08 2.01
CA THR A 84 5.10 -17.39 1.56
C THR A 84 4.16 -17.16 0.38
N ASP A 85 4.47 -17.75 -0.77
CA ASP A 85 3.73 -17.56 -2.02
C ASP A 85 3.54 -16.07 -2.37
N ASN A 86 2.29 -15.60 -2.49
CA ASN A 86 1.92 -14.21 -2.76
C ASN A 86 1.59 -13.41 -1.49
N GLU A 87 1.96 -13.93 -0.31
CA GLU A 87 1.74 -13.31 0.99
C GLU A 87 3.06 -12.94 1.68
N PHE A 88 2.97 -11.92 2.53
CA PHE A 88 3.97 -11.72 3.56
C PHE A 88 3.35 -11.34 4.89
N THR A 89 3.99 -11.80 5.96
CA THR A 89 3.62 -11.52 7.35
C THR A 89 4.74 -10.76 8.04
N THR A 90 4.39 -9.81 8.89
CA THR A 90 5.31 -9.11 9.79
C THR A 90 4.67 -8.93 11.16
N TYR A 91 5.50 -8.78 12.19
CA TYR A 91 5.08 -8.57 13.57
C TYR A 91 5.92 -7.47 14.21
N GLN A 92 5.31 -6.66 15.07
CA GLN A 92 6.03 -5.76 15.95
C GLN A 92 5.28 -5.72 17.28
N GLU A 93 5.99 -6.03 18.36
CA GLU A 93 5.39 -6.27 19.68
C GLU A 93 4.19 -7.23 19.59
N ASN A 94 2.98 -6.76 19.92
CA ASN A 94 1.75 -7.55 19.87
C ASN A 94 0.97 -7.39 18.56
N GLY A 95 1.40 -6.49 17.67
CA GLY A 95 0.76 -6.23 16.39
C GLY A 95 1.24 -7.18 15.30
N ARG A 96 0.31 -7.61 14.45
CA ARG A 96 0.58 -8.45 13.30
C ARG A 96 -0.08 -7.87 12.06
N LEU A 97 0.63 -7.97 10.93
CA LEU A 97 0.13 -7.61 9.61
C LEU A 97 0.38 -8.77 8.66
N VAL A 98 -0.64 -9.14 7.90
CA VAL A 98 -0.53 -10.05 6.76
C VAL A 98 -1.00 -9.30 5.52
N CYS A 99 -0.23 -9.37 4.44
CA CYS A 99 -0.55 -8.75 3.16
C CYS A 99 -0.52 -9.82 2.08
N ARG A 100 -1.63 -9.96 1.35
CA ARG A 100 -1.75 -10.79 0.16
C ARG A 100 -1.77 -9.92 -1.08
N THR A 101 -0.88 -10.21 -2.03
CA THR A 101 -0.94 -9.67 -3.38
C THR A 101 -1.95 -10.46 -4.20
N VAL A 102 -3.08 -9.83 -4.54
CA VAL A 102 -4.12 -10.41 -5.40
C VAL A 102 -3.79 -10.13 -6.86
N PHE A 103 -3.34 -8.90 -7.17
CA PHE A 103 -2.84 -8.52 -8.50
C PHE A 103 -1.49 -7.79 -8.39
N PRO A 104 -0.57 -7.99 -9.35
CA PRO A 104 -0.66 -8.97 -10.43
C PRO A 104 -0.59 -10.42 -9.91
N GLU A 105 -1.34 -11.33 -10.54
CA GLU A 105 -1.42 -12.75 -10.10
C GLU A 105 -0.05 -13.42 -10.13
N THR A 106 0.75 -13.10 -11.16
CA THR A 106 2.16 -13.47 -11.23
C THR A 106 3.01 -12.24 -10.92
N ASN A 107 3.79 -12.33 -9.85
CA ASN A 107 4.55 -11.21 -9.31
C ASN A 107 5.91 -11.69 -8.76
N LYS A 108 6.79 -10.74 -8.48
CA LYS A 108 7.99 -10.94 -7.66
C LYS A 108 7.76 -10.25 -6.32
N LEU A 109 7.82 -10.99 -5.22
CA LEU A 109 7.88 -10.46 -3.87
C LEU A 109 9.33 -10.52 -3.36
N ILE A 110 9.91 -9.37 -3.05
CA ILE A 110 11.30 -9.25 -2.60
C ILE A 110 11.33 -8.50 -1.28
N LYS A 111 11.95 -9.06 -0.25
CA LYS A 111 12.25 -8.31 0.97
C LYS A 111 13.65 -7.70 0.91
N ILE A 112 13.77 -6.44 1.32
CA ILE A 112 15.02 -5.70 1.39
C ILE A 112 15.11 -5.05 2.77
N GLY A 113 16.20 -5.29 3.48
CA GLY A 113 16.40 -4.74 4.81
C GLY A 113 17.46 -5.48 5.61
N GLY A 114 17.45 -5.22 6.92
CA GLY A 114 18.43 -5.75 7.85
C GLY A 114 19.75 -4.96 7.87
N PRO A 115 20.73 -5.39 8.68
CA PRO A 115 22.00 -4.68 8.85
C PRO A 115 22.69 -4.38 7.50
N GLY A 116 22.88 -3.09 7.21
CA GLY A 116 23.51 -2.62 5.98
C GLY A 116 22.57 -2.50 4.77
N LYS A 117 21.26 -2.71 4.93
CA LYS A 117 20.23 -2.50 3.88
C LYS A 117 18.94 -1.84 4.40
N GLN A 118 18.92 -1.35 5.64
CA GLN A 118 17.76 -0.67 6.24
C GLN A 118 17.24 0.48 5.37
N PHE A 119 18.16 1.27 4.82
CA PHE A 119 17.90 2.45 4.01
C PHE A 119 18.45 2.28 2.59
N TRP A 120 18.24 1.08 2.02
CA TRP A 120 18.74 0.73 0.70
C TRP A 120 18.03 1.50 -0.41
N SER A 121 18.77 2.33 -1.15
CA SER A 121 18.29 3.10 -2.30
C SER A 121 19.43 3.37 -3.29
N GLY A 122 19.15 3.23 -4.59
CA GLY A 122 20.10 3.53 -5.66
C GLY A 122 21.33 2.62 -5.66
N GLY A 123 21.16 1.34 -5.28
CA GLY A 123 22.24 0.36 -5.24
C GLY A 123 23.18 0.48 -4.04
N LYS A 124 22.84 1.26 -3.01
CA LYS A 124 23.60 1.33 -1.75
C LYS A 124 22.72 1.63 -0.55
N ASN A 125 23.26 1.42 0.65
CA ASN A 125 22.62 1.83 1.90
C ASN A 125 22.94 3.29 2.21
N TRP A 126 21.95 4.03 2.70
CA TRP A 126 22.09 5.40 3.19
C TRP A 126 21.95 5.43 4.72
N PRO A 127 22.99 5.02 5.47
CA PRO A 127 22.91 4.96 6.93
C PRO A 127 22.59 6.34 7.52
N MET A 128 21.90 6.35 8.65
CA MET A 128 21.73 7.58 9.42
C MET A 128 23.12 8.12 9.81
N PRO A 129 23.31 9.46 9.84
CA PRO A 129 24.59 10.03 10.24
C PRO A 129 24.92 9.63 11.68
N THR A 130 26.15 9.15 11.89
CA THR A 130 26.71 9.00 13.24
C THR A 130 26.98 10.39 13.80
N LEU A 131 26.07 10.91 14.61
CA LEU A 131 26.25 12.22 15.24
C LEU A 131 27.16 12.09 16.47
N SER A 132 28.12 13.00 16.57
CA SER A 132 29.06 13.15 17.68
C SER A 132 28.54 14.16 18.72
N PRO A 133 29.04 14.12 19.97
CA PRO A 133 28.75 15.15 20.98
C PRO A 133 29.07 16.60 20.57
N GLU A 134 29.88 16.77 19.52
CA GLU A 134 30.34 18.06 19.00
C GLU A 134 29.37 18.66 17.98
N ASP A 135 28.42 17.89 17.44
CA ASP A 135 27.44 18.37 16.48
C ASP A 135 26.46 19.38 17.12
N TRP A 136 26.27 20.53 16.47
CA TRP A 136 25.60 21.73 16.99
C TRP A 136 24.20 21.48 17.61
N ASN A 137 23.44 20.51 17.08
CA ASN A 137 22.10 20.15 17.57
C ASN A 137 22.09 18.95 18.55
N TYR A 138 23.24 18.32 18.81
CA TYR A 138 23.35 17.11 19.65
C TYR A 138 23.30 17.41 21.14
N ARG A 139 23.85 18.56 21.58
CA ARG A 139 23.87 18.99 23.00
C ARG A 139 22.48 19.12 23.66
N ARG A 140 21.40 19.12 22.87
CA ARG A 140 20.00 19.22 23.34
C ARG A 140 19.16 17.96 23.11
N ARG A 141 19.71 16.88 22.53
CA ARG A 141 18.99 15.62 22.31
C ARG A 141 19.59 14.52 23.19
N SER A 142 18.81 14.03 24.15
CA SER A 142 19.27 13.07 25.17
C SER A 142 19.40 11.62 24.68
N SER A 143 18.96 11.28 23.47
CA SER A 143 19.28 10.00 22.83
C SER A 143 19.06 10.06 21.33
N ILE A 144 20.04 9.58 20.57
CA ILE A 144 19.85 9.14 19.18
C ILE A 144 19.82 7.63 19.25
N GLN A 145 18.68 7.06 18.86
CA GLN A 145 18.56 5.61 18.82
C GLN A 145 19.44 5.09 17.67
N SER A 146 19.89 3.84 17.82
CA SER A 146 20.64 3.14 16.78
C SER A 146 19.92 3.25 15.43
N ASP A 147 20.67 3.25 14.34
CA ASP A 147 20.10 3.15 12.99
C ASP A 147 19.36 1.82 12.78
N THR A 148 19.60 0.84 13.66
CA THR A 148 18.86 -0.42 13.79
C THR A 148 17.58 -0.33 14.63
N HIS A 149 17.11 0.86 15.01
CA HIS A 149 15.86 0.99 15.75
C HIS A 149 14.66 0.63 14.86
N ASP A 150 13.86 -0.35 15.28
CA ASP A 150 12.74 -0.94 14.54
C ASP A 150 11.82 0.10 13.88
N LEU A 151 11.47 1.17 14.62
CA LEU A 151 10.55 2.21 14.14
C LEU A 151 11.14 3.16 13.08
N TYR A 152 12.42 3.04 12.72
CA TYR A 152 12.99 3.76 11.58
C TYR A 152 12.77 3.05 10.24
N GLY A 153 12.15 1.86 10.24
CA GLY A 153 11.89 1.09 9.02
C GLY A 153 13.10 0.26 8.61
N GLN A 154 13.24 -0.91 9.23
CA GLN A 154 14.41 -1.78 9.05
C GLN A 154 14.31 -2.66 7.80
N TRP A 155 13.08 -2.89 7.32
CA TRP A 155 12.77 -3.74 6.19
C TRP A 155 11.70 -3.13 5.31
N ARG A 156 11.61 -3.60 4.08
CA ARG A 156 10.47 -3.40 3.20
C ARG A 156 10.24 -4.64 2.34
N VAL A 157 9.00 -4.81 1.92
CA VAL A 157 8.64 -5.72 0.83
C VAL A 157 8.40 -4.89 -0.42
N GLU A 158 8.98 -5.35 -1.52
CA GLU A 158 8.79 -4.85 -2.88
C GLU A 158 7.96 -5.86 -3.66
N VAL A 159 6.89 -5.40 -4.32
CA VAL A 159 6.10 -6.20 -5.26
C VAL A 159 6.25 -5.62 -6.66
N ASN A 160 6.62 -6.48 -7.61
CA ASN A 160 6.82 -6.12 -9.01
C ASN A 160 6.03 -7.04 -9.95
N PRO A 161 5.53 -6.52 -11.09
CA PRO A 161 5.11 -7.39 -12.19
C PRO A 161 6.32 -8.17 -12.72
N VAL A 162 6.07 -9.39 -13.21
CA VAL A 162 7.13 -10.18 -13.86
C VAL A 162 7.46 -9.65 -15.24
N GLU A 163 6.42 -9.24 -15.98
CA GLU A 163 6.52 -8.73 -17.34
C GLU A 163 6.72 -7.21 -17.37
N SER A 164 7.41 -6.73 -18.39
CA SER A 164 7.58 -5.30 -18.67
C SER A 164 6.37 -4.75 -19.41
N ASN A 165 5.51 -4.01 -18.70
CA ASN A 165 4.33 -3.35 -19.28
C ASN A 165 4.40 -1.83 -19.11
N THR A 166 3.68 -1.08 -19.93
CA THR A 166 3.41 0.32 -19.65
C THR A 166 2.39 0.45 -18.52
N ASP A 167 1.36 -0.38 -18.51
CA ASP A 167 0.24 -0.32 -17.59
C ASP A 167 0.25 -1.52 -16.65
N ASP A 168 0.32 -1.27 -15.35
CA ASP A 168 0.21 -2.31 -14.34
C ASP A 168 -0.81 -1.91 -13.27
N ALA A 169 -1.55 -2.91 -12.80
CA ALA A 169 -2.49 -2.80 -11.70
C ALA A 169 -2.00 -3.64 -10.52
N PHE A 170 -1.99 -3.04 -9.34
CA PHE A 170 -1.66 -3.72 -8.09
C PHE A 170 -2.90 -3.78 -7.23
N LEU A 171 -3.22 -4.95 -6.69
CA LEU A 171 -4.29 -5.09 -5.71
C LEU A 171 -3.78 -5.90 -4.53
N HIS A 172 -3.88 -5.30 -3.35
CA HIS A 172 -3.44 -5.90 -2.10
C HIS A 172 -4.60 -5.96 -1.12
N LEU A 173 -4.81 -7.13 -0.53
CA LEU A 173 -5.61 -7.27 0.68
C LEU A 173 -4.64 -7.28 1.85
N ILE A 174 -4.86 -6.41 2.84
CA ILE A 174 -4.07 -6.35 4.08
C ILE A 174 -5.01 -6.64 5.23
N GLN A 175 -4.59 -7.53 6.12
CA GLN A 175 -5.26 -7.82 7.38
C GLN A 175 -4.32 -7.51 8.54
N VAL A 176 -4.79 -6.70 9.48
CA VAL A 176 -4.08 -6.39 10.71
C VAL A 176 -4.75 -7.09 11.89
N GLY A 177 -3.98 -7.32 12.94
CA GLY A 177 -4.50 -7.95 14.14
C GLY A 177 -3.45 -8.02 15.23
N ASN A 178 -3.67 -8.91 16.19
CA ASN A 178 -2.69 -9.23 17.23
C ASN A 178 -2.01 -10.58 16.96
N HIS A 179 -1.28 -11.10 17.95
CA HIS A 179 -0.62 -12.40 17.87
C HIS A 179 -1.55 -13.59 17.56
N ASN A 180 -2.88 -13.45 17.71
CA ASN A 180 -3.84 -14.51 17.39
C ASN A 180 -4.20 -14.58 15.89
N LEU A 181 -3.84 -13.57 15.10
CA LEU A 181 -4.03 -13.60 13.65
C LEU A 181 -3.02 -14.58 13.03
N GLN A 182 -3.37 -15.87 12.93
CA GLN A 182 -2.41 -16.88 12.45
C GLN A 182 -2.28 -16.92 10.93
N SER A 183 -3.36 -16.66 10.23
CA SER A 183 -3.43 -16.72 8.76
C SER A 183 -4.38 -15.65 8.24
N MET A 184 -4.13 -15.22 7.01
CA MET A 184 -5.03 -14.34 6.29
C MET A 184 -6.40 -14.99 6.05
N VAL A 185 -7.46 -14.18 6.01
CA VAL A 185 -8.77 -14.61 5.49
C VAL A 185 -8.61 -15.23 4.10
N GLN A 186 -9.41 -16.25 3.80
CA GLN A 186 -9.47 -16.79 2.45
C GLN A 186 -10.10 -15.74 1.52
N SER A 187 -9.46 -15.52 0.36
CA SER A 187 -9.90 -14.52 -0.60
C SER A 187 -9.70 -14.99 -2.02
N GLU A 188 -10.54 -14.51 -2.92
CA GLU A 188 -10.51 -14.81 -4.35
C GLU A 188 -10.38 -13.53 -5.14
N ALA A 189 -9.56 -13.58 -6.20
CA ALA A 189 -9.48 -12.50 -7.17
C ALA A 189 -10.80 -12.40 -7.95
N VAL A 190 -11.29 -11.17 -8.13
CA VAL A 190 -12.44 -10.89 -8.99
C VAL A 190 -11.95 -10.06 -10.17
N LYS A 191 -12.18 -10.54 -11.40
CA LYS A 191 -11.71 -9.86 -12.61
C LYS A 191 -12.73 -9.99 -13.74
N THR A 192 -13.04 -8.86 -14.36
CA THR A 192 -13.74 -8.77 -15.65
C THR A 192 -12.92 -7.87 -16.59
N ASP A 193 -13.42 -7.61 -17.80
CA ASP A 193 -12.72 -6.75 -18.77
C ASP A 193 -12.52 -5.30 -18.28
N ASP A 194 -13.40 -4.84 -17.38
CA ASP A 194 -13.46 -3.45 -16.91
C ASP A 194 -13.28 -3.30 -15.40
N MET A 195 -13.26 -4.40 -14.63
CA MET A 195 -13.20 -4.37 -13.17
C MET A 195 -12.17 -5.35 -12.62
N MET A 196 -11.49 -4.95 -11.54
CA MET A 196 -10.57 -5.79 -10.77
C MET A 196 -10.86 -5.65 -9.29
N GLY A 197 -10.76 -6.73 -8.53
CA GLY A 197 -11.18 -6.73 -7.15
C GLY A 197 -10.82 -7.98 -6.37
N VAL A 198 -11.37 -8.04 -5.17
CA VAL A 198 -11.21 -9.17 -4.25
C VAL A 198 -12.54 -9.48 -3.59
N ARG A 199 -12.83 -10.77 -3.45
CA ARG A 199 -13.91 -11.31 -2.62
C ARG A 199 -13.32 -12.07 -1.45
N PHE A 200 -13.83 -11.86 -0.25
CA PHE A 200 -13.39 -12.61 0.93
C PHE A 200 -14.48 -12.66 1.99
N SER A 201 -14.41 -13.67 2.86
CA SER A 201 -15.32 -13.83 3.99
C SER A 201 -14.60 -13.54 5.30
N TYR A 202 -15.26 -12.80 6.19
CA TYR A 202 -14.77 -12.52 7.55
C TYR A 202 -15.94 -12.45 8.54
N GLY A 203 -15.88 -13.26 9.59
CA GLY A 203 -17.02 -13.48 10.48
C GLY A 203 -18.21 -14.07 9.72
N SER A 204 -19.40 -13.51 9.89
CA SER A 204 -20.62 -13.89 9.15
C SER A 204 -20.81 -13.12 7.83
N LYS A 205 -19.84 -12.29 7.43
CA LYS A 205 -19.95 -11.40 6.28
C LYS A 205 -19.10 -11.87 5.11
N GLU A 206 -19.65 -11.71 3.92
CA GLU A 206 -18.92 -11.78 2.66
C GLU A 206 -18.77 -10.36 2.11
N TYR A 207 -17.55 -10.02 1.70
CA TYR A 207 -17.19 -8.74 1.11
C TYR A 207 -16.77 -8.96 -0.33
N THR A 208 -17.32 -8.17 -1.25
CA THR A 208 -16.81 -8.05 -2.63
C THR A 208 -16.49 -6.58 -2.89
N ILE A 209 -15.21 -6.31 -3.18
CA ILE A 209 -14.71 -4.98 -3.47
C ILE A 209 -14.11 -5.02 -4.87
N ILE A 210 -14.67 -4.25 -5.79
CA ILE A 210 -14.22 -4.17 -7.18
C ILE A 210 -13.98 -2.72 -7.57
N PHE A 211 -12.97 -2.49 -8.40
CA PHE A 211 -12.54 -1.17 -8.86
C PHE A 211 -12.50 -1.12 -10.38
N SER A 212 -12.72 0.07 -10.94
CA SER A 212 -12.62 0.29 -12.37
C SER A 212 -11.17 0.11 -12.84
N ALA A 213 -10.96 -0.85 -13.74
CA ALA A 213 -9.63 -1.17 -14.27
C ALA A 213 -9.10 -0.11 -15.25
N LYS A 214 -9.98 0.76 -15.77
CA LYS A 214 -9.67 1.81 -16.76
C LYS A 214 -10.46 3.08 -16.47
N GLY A 215 -10.10 4.19 -17.11
CA GLY A 215 -10.84 5.45 -17.03
C GLY A 215 -10.67 6.16 -15.69
N GLU A 216 -11.72 6.78 -15.16
CA GLU A 216 -11.69 7.47 -13.87
C GLU A 216 -11.60 6.48 -12.68
N PRO A 217 -11.08 6.90 -11.50
CA PRO A 217 -11.25 6.14 -10.26
C PRO A 217 -12.73 5.86 -9.99
N GLY A 218 -13.02 4.63 -9.55
CA GLY A 218 -14.37 4.21 -9.23
C GLY A 218 -14.40 2.76 -8.81
N GLY A 219 -15.58 2.26 -8.47
CA GLY A 219 -15.73 0.90 -8.01
C GLY A 219 -17.04 0.68 -7.29
N ARG A 220 -17.15 -0.49 -6.70
CA ARG A 220 -18.34 -0.93 -5.97
C ARG A 220 -17.91 -1.77 -4.78
N ILE A 221 -18.67 -1.65 -3.70
CA ILE A 221 -18.62 -2.53 -2.54
C ILE A 221 -19.95 -3.24 -2.38
N SER A 222 -19.90 -4.55 -2.16
CA SER A 222 -21.04 -5.36 -1.72
C SER A 222 -20.66 -6.08 -0.43
N ILE A 223 -21.56 -6.04 0.55
CA ILE A 223 -21.46 -6.74 1.83
C ILE A 223 -22.73 -7.56 2.00
N ASN A 224 -22.59 -8.87 2.05
CA ASN A 224 -23.68 -9.80 2.36
C ASN A 224 -23.45 -10.42 3.74
N GLN A 225 -24.52 -10.70 4.46
CA GLN A 225 -24.51 -11.39 5.73
C GLN A 225 -25.70 -12.33 5.79
N ASP A 226 -25.47 -13.62 6.07
CA ASP A 226 -26.54 -14.62 6.23
C ASP A 226 -27.54 -14.61 5.03
N ASP A 227 -27.01 -14.59 3.80
CA ASP A 227 -27.73 -14.48 2.52
C ASP A 227 -28.57 -13.20 2.32
N GLN A 228 -28.36 -12.18 3.15
CA GLN A 228 -28.99 -10.87 3.02
C GLN A 228 -27.97 -9.80 2.64
N THR A 229 -28.35 -8.91 1.72
CA THR A 229 -27.54 -7.75 1.37
C THR A 229 -27.58 -6.72 2.48
N VAL A 230 -26.43 -6.48 3.11
CA VAL A 230 -26.22 -5.45 4.13
C VAL A 230 -25.91 -4.10 3.48
N LEU A 231 -25.10 -4.12 2.41
CA LEU A 231 -24.66 -2.96 1.67
C LEU A 231 -24.39 -3.36 0.23
N ASP A 232 -24.81 -2.54 -0.73
CA ASP A 232 -24.43 -2.71 -2.13
C ASP A 232 -24.48 -1.37 -2.86
N GLU A 233 -23.33 -0.73 -3.04
CA GLU A 233 -23.25 0.63 -3.58
C GLU A 233 -21.95 0.92 -4.36
N GLU A 234 -22.04 1.87 -5.29
CA GLU A 234 -20.87 2.42 -5.97
C GLU A 234 -20.08 3.34 -5.03
N PHE A 235 -18.76 3.33 -5.17
CA PHE A 235 -17.93 4.31 -4.49
C PHE A 235 -18.20 5.72 -5.01
N THR A 236 -18.16 6.70 -4.10
CA THR A 236 -18.30 8.11 -4.48
C THR A 236 -17.24 8.54 -5.51
N LYS A 237 -17.59 9.52 -6.32
CA LYS A 237 -16.70 10.20 -7.28
C LYS A 237 -16.37 11.63 -6.84
N THR A 238 -16.70 11.97 -5.60
CA THR A 238 -16.48 13.30 -5.01
C THR A 238 -15.85 13.15 -3.62
N VAL A 239 -15.27 14.25 -3.14
CA VAL A 239 -14.70 14.32 -1.80
C VAL A 239 -15.80 14.76 -0.83
N LYS A 240 -16.25 13.86 0.05
CA LYS A 240 -17.18 14.20 1.13
C LYS A 240 -16.55 15.26 2.04
N PRO A 241 -17.22 16.39 2.30
CA PRO A 241 -16.72 17.41 3.21
C PRO A 241 -16.49 16.84 4.62
N GLN A 242 -15.35 17.19 5.21
CA GLN A 242 -15.02 16.84 6.58
C GLN A 242 -15.35 17.99 7.51
N SER A 243 -15.92 17.68 8.68
CA SER A 243 -16.25 18.66 9.73
C SER A 243 -15.72 18.17 11.08
N GLY A 244 -15.30 19.08 11.95
CA GLY A 244 -14.82 18.74 13.31
C GLY A 244 -13.36 18.31 13.41
N LEU A 245 -12.55 18.55 12.36
CA LEU A 245 -11.09 18.33 12.35
C LEU A 245 -10.26 19.59 12.72
N PHE A 246 -10.90 20.60 13.32
CA PHE A 246 -10.26 21.84 13.76
C PHE A 246 -10.67 22.20 15.17
#